data_AF-J8PI53-F1
#
_entry.id   AF-J8PI53-F1
#
_cell.length_a   1.000
_cell.length_b   1.000
_cell.length_c   1.000
_cell.angle_alpha   90.00
_cell.angle_beta   90.00
_cell.angle_gamma   90.00
#
_symmetry.space_group_name_H-M   'P 1'
#
loop_
_entity.id
_entity.type
_entity.pdbx_description
1 polymer ?
#
loop_
_entity_poly.entity_id
_entity_poly.type
_entity_poly.pdbx_seq_one_letter_code
_entity_poly.pdbx_strand_id
1 'polypeptide(L)'
;MAASEIMNNVPTYALDSSLRDLLNDDLFNKNDETTNSRNDEINEIFQECLNFFIKREINNCLEKMSEAGFIDLAVFKANSMILDLFISACDIVPNLNELGLTLKGEILNAFTLDDPRCIEIQKIIFKDLNKLLVINKFFRCCIKVIQLNEDDCMKREGYILEIESIISNFIFSYTTKMRTTVDIFGLQELIEIFILQVKVRLEHKKLSEKLYWTLCKTSTSLSPTLQGLYLSKDVSIENAVLASINNKLQKDKMKYKDKQKGVKQKLHHFQEPLLHDDSKEQSMVENEPNQRNSTDGVVDYSGTIPHKAKNDITVFTGSFWTALKHHFTGKLLNKNGLLLGGLLLILCVKRYKSLMAIFRHVPTAFRSVYPHIVGLLKLLASI
;
A
#
# COMPACT_ATOMS: atom_id res chain seq x y z
N MET A 1 -3.18 33.79 -43.52
CA MET A 1 -3.98 32.59 -43.28
C MET A 1 -3.05 31.40 -43.17
N ALA A 2 -3.12 30.72 -42.02
CA ALA A 2 -2.56 29.41 -41.65
C ALA A 2 -1.05 29.15 -41.80
N ALA A 3 -0.37 29.09 -40.66
CA ALA A 3 0.79 28.23 -40.42
C ALA A 3 0.78 27.77 -38.94
N SER A 4 1.30 26.55 -38.71
CA SER A 4 1.52 25.86 -37.42
C SER A 4 0.28 25.13 -36.87
N GLU A 5 0.32 23.88 -36.39
CA GLU A 5 1.34 23.20 -35.59
C GLU A 5 1.36 21.67 -35.83
N ILE A 6 2.56 21.11 -35.89
CA ILE A 6 2.88 19.73 -35.52
C ILE A 6 3.54 19.84 -34.15
N MET A 7 3.04 19.15 -33.12
CA MET A 7 3.85 18.36 -32.17
C MET A 7 3.02 17.76 -31.00
N ASN A 8 3.17 16.44 -30.88
CA ASN A 8 3.37 15.66 -29.65
C ASN A 8 2.18 15.27 -28.75
N ASN A 9 1.65 14.09 -29.09
CA ASN A 9 1.03 13.13 -28.18
C ASN A 9 1.97 12.72 -27.04
N VAL A 10 1.51 12.89 -25.80
CA VAL A 10 1.95 12.15 -24.61
C VAL A 10 0.69 11.61 -23.92
N PRO A 11 0.54 10.29 -23.68
CA PRO A 11 -0.64 9.77 -23.01
C PRO A 11 -0.49 9.89 -21.49
N THR A 12 -1.10 10.93 -20.91
CA THR A 12 -1.42 11.01 -19.48
C THR A 12 -2.73 10.27 -19.22
N TYR A 13 -2.67 8.96 -18.94
CA TYR A 13 -3.84 8.19 -18.52
C TYR A 13 -3.45 7.18 -17.45
N ALA A 14 -3.93 7.37 -16.21
CA ALA A 14 -4.16 6.32 -15.18
C ALA A 14 -4.53 6.86 -13.77
N LEU A 15 -4.67 8.17 -13.57
CA LEU A 15 -5.47 8.71 -12.47
C LEU A 15 -6.53 9.56 -13.13
N ASP A 16 -7.80 9.12 -13.08
CA ASP A 16 -8.90 10.04 -12.75
C ASP A 16 -10.33 9.55 -13.00
N SER A 17 -10.67 8.38 -13.57
CA SER A 17 -12.08 8.19 -13.98
C SER A 17 -13.09 8.38 -12.83
N SER A 18 -12.85 7.79 -11.65
CA SER A 18 -13.72 7.96 -10.48
C SER A 18 -13.67 9.36 -9.83
N LEU A 19 -12.62 10.14 -10.06
CA LEU A 19 -12.43 11.46 -9.43
C LEU A 19 -12.86 12.59 -10.39
N ARG A 20 -12.65 12.42 -11.70
CA ARG A 20 -13.24 13.23 -12.77
C ARG A 20 -14.74 13.06 -12.82
N ASP A 21 -15.28 11.86 -12.68
CA ASP A 21 -16.73 11.67 -12.61
C ASP A 21 -17.33 12.37 -11.37
N LEU A 22 -16.54 12.56 -10.31
CA LEU A 22 -16.90 13.31 -9.10
C LEU A 22 -16.76 14.84 -9.25
N LEU A 23 -16.02 15.30 -10.27
CA LEU A 23 -15.69 16.71 -10.50
C LEU A 23 -16.37 17.31 -11.76
N ASN A 24 -16.95 16.48 -12.64
CA ASN A 24 -17.44 16.90 -13.96
C ASN A 24 -18.97 17.03 -14.11
N ASP A 25 -19.76 16.86 -13.05
CA ASP A 25 -21.19 17.15 -13.18
C ASP A 25 -21.44 18.67 -13.27
N ASP A 26 -22.44 19.05 -14.06
CA ASP A 26 -22.90 20.39 -14.46
C ASP A 26 -23.23 21.39 -13.30
N LEU A 27 -22.73 21.14 -12.09
CA LEU A 27 -22.87 21.93 -10.87
C LEU A 27 -22.28 23.34 -10.97
N PHE A 28 -21.46 23.63 -11.99
CA PHE A 28 -20.93 24.96 -12.27
C PHE A 28 -21.83 25.83 -13.14
N ASN A 29 -22.91 25.27 -13.72
CA ASN A 29 -23.82 25.98 -14.61
C ASN A 29 -25.27 25.88 -14.11
N LYS A 30 -25.61 26.63 -13.05
CA LYS A 30 -26.95 27.17 -12.86
C LYS A 30 -26.95 28.33 -11.87
N ASN A 31 -26.90 29.52 -12.45
CA ASN A 31 -27.45 30.73 -11.83
C ASN A 31 -28.96 30.56 -11.81
N ASP A 32 -29.55 30.23 -10.68
CA ASP A 32 -30.94 30.56 -10.38
C ASP A 32 -31.07 30.69 -8.85
N GLU A 33 -31.10 31.94 -8.40
CA GLU A 33 -31.54 32.31 -7.06
C GLU A 33 -33.01 31.92 -6.89
N THR A 34 -33.41 31.63 -5.65
CA THR A 34 -34.79 31.50 -5.13
C THR A 34 -35.36 30.07 -4.98
N THR A 35 -34.84 29.33 -4.01
CA THR A 35 -35.58 28.76 -2.85
C THR A 35 -34.57 27.91 -2.09
N ASN A 36 -34.09 28.33 -0.91
CA ASN A 36 -33.22 27.50 -0.08
C ASN A 36 -34.00 26.26 0.37
N SER A 37 -33.89 25.20 -0.41
CA SER A 37 -34.47 23.90 -0.11
C SER A 37 -33.53 23.19 0.85
N ARG A 38 -34.07 22.34 1.73
CA ARG A 38 -33.28 21.45 2.59
C ARG A 38 -32.25 20.61 1.81
N ASN A 39 -32.47 20.42 0.51
CA ASN A 39 -31.54 19.72 -0.38
C ASN A 39 -30.29 20.55 -0.70
N ASP A 40 -30.40 21.88 -0.75
CA ASP A 40 -29.26 22.77 -1.01
C ASP A 40 -28.30 22.76 0.18
N GLU A 41 -28.83 22.76 1.40
CA GLU A 41 -28.03 22.66 2.64
C GLU A 41 -27.32 21.30 2.75
N ILE A 42 -28.00 20.18 2.44
CA ILE A 42 -27.38 18.85 2.42
C ILE A 42 -26.27 18.79 1.35
N ASN A 43 -26.50 19.38 0.17
CA ASN A 43 -25.51 19.43 -0.89
C ASN A 43 -24.30 20.29 -0.50
N GLU A 44 -24.50 21.43 0.15
CA GLU A 44 -23.41 22.27 0.65
C GLU A 44 -22.55 21.53 1.68
N ILE A 45 -23.17 20.85 2.65
CA ILE A 45 -22.44 20.06 3.67
C ILE A 45 -21.70 18.88 3.02
N PHE A 46 -22.30 18.23 2.01
CA PHE A 46 -21.63 17.18 1.25
C PHE A 46 -20.41 17.71 0.48
N GLN A 47 -20.53 18.88 -0.14
CA GLN A 47 -19.39 19.54 -0.79
C GLN A 47 -18.30 19.92 0.20
N GLU A 48 -18.65 20.32 1.42
CA GLU A 48 -17.67 20.54 2.49
C GLU A 48 -16.91 19.25 2.84
N CYS A 49 -17.60 18.12 2.96
CA CYS A 49 -16.98 16.81 3.17
C CYS A 49 -16.03 16.44 2.03
N LEU A 50 -16.46 16.64 0.78
CA LEU A 50 -15.61 16.43 -0.40
C LEU A 50 -14.37 17.32 -0.39
N ASN A 51 -14.52 18.59 -0.01
CA ASN A 51 -13.40 19.51 0.10
C ASN A 51 -12.37 19.04 1.14
N PHE A 52 -12.82 18.54 2.30
CA PHE A 52 -11.91 17.93 3.28
C PHE A 52 -11.22 16.69 2.72
N PHE A 53 -11.95 15.84 2.01
CA PHE A 53 -11.39 14.65 1.37
C PHE A 53 -10.31 14.98 0.33
N ILE A 54 -10.58 15.95 -0.56
CA ILE A 54 -9.63 16.42 -1.59
C ILE A 54 -8.37 17.00 -0.95
N LYS A 55 -8.52 17.76 0.14
CA LYS A 55 -7.40 18.31 0.93
C LYS A 55 -6.63 17.24 1.73
N ARG A 56 -7.05 15.98 1.67
CA ARG A 56 -6.55 14.84 2.47
C ARG A 56 -6.68 15.04 3.98
N GLU A 57 -7.66 15.84 4.39
CA GLU A 57 -8.04 16.01 5.79
C GLU A 57 -9.08 14.94 6.16
N ILE A 58 -8.68 13.66 6.07
CA ILE A 58 -9.60 12.52 6.12
C ILE A 58 -10.35 12.42 7.46
N ASN A 59 -9.68 12.72 8.57
CA ASN A 59 -10.34 12.73 9.88
C ASN A 59 -11.44 13.81 9.92
N ASN A 60 -11.15 15.02 9.45
CA ASN A 60 -12.14 16.10 9.38
C ASN A 60 -13.30 15.73 8.45
N CYS A 61 -13.01 15.09 7.32
CA CYS A 61 -14.05 14.57 6.41
C CYS A 61 -14.98 13.59 7.13
N LEU A 62 -14.44 12.59 7.81
CA LEU A 62 -15.23 11.56 8.48
C LEU A 62 -16.01 12.10 9.69
N GLU A 63 -15.39 12.96 10.50
CA GLU A 63 -16.07 13.61 11.63
C GLU A 63 -17.21 14.50 11.12
N LYS A 64 -16.99 15.28 10.04
CA LYS A 64 -18.06 16.09 9.43
C LYS A 64 -19.19 15.24 8.87
N MET A 65 -18.87 14.09 8.24
CA MET A 65 -19.90 13.14 7.78
C MET A 65 -20.70 12.55 8.95
N SER A 66 -20.05 12.29 10.09
CA SER A 66 -20.71 11.83 11.32
C SER A 66 -21.62 12.93 11.90
N GLU A 67 -21.10 14.14 12.05
CA GLU A 67 -21.85 15.32 12.56
C GLU A 67 -23.09 15.64 11.70
N ALA A 68 -22.96 15.52 10.37
CA ALA A 68 -24.04 15.74 9.43
C ALA A 68 -25.07 14.60 9.38
N GLY A 69 -24.83 13.48 10.07
CA GLY A 69 -25.68 12.29 10.03
C GLY A 69 -25.65 11.56 8.68
N PHE A 70 -24.56 11.70 7.91
CA PHE A 70 -24.39 11.02 6.63
C PHE A 70 -24.02 9.54 6.77
N ILE A 71 -23.48 9.13 7.93
CA ILE A 71 -23.11 7.73 8.22
C ILE A 71 -24.34 6.96 8.70
N ASP A 72 -25.37 6.92 7.84
CA ASP A 72 -26.63 6.24 8.10
C ASP A 72 -27.07 5.40 6.88
N LEU A 73 -27.71 4.27 7.17
CA LEU A 73 -28.10 3.33 6.12
C LEU A 73 -29.18 3.90 5.18
N ALA A 74 -30.12 4.71 5.68
CA ALA A 74 -31.13 5.33 4.84
C ALA A 74 -30.49 6.36 3.89
N VAL A 75 -29.49 7.10 4.37
CA VAL A 75 -28.71 8.04 3.57
C VAL A 75 -27.90 7.31 2.49
N PHE A 76 -27.20 6.23 2.85
CA PHE A 76 -26.46 5.41 1.88
C PHE A 76 -27.36 4.78 0.81
N LYS A 77 -28.59 4.38 1.16
CA LYS A 77 -29.57 3.87 0.19
C LYS A 77 -30.07 4.96 -0.76
N ALA A 78 -30.22 6.19 -0.27
CA ALA A 78 -30.70 7.32 -1.06
C ALA A 78 -29.60 7.94 -1.95
N ASN A 79 -28.34 7.96 -1.48
CA ASN A 79 -27.23 8.60 -2.17
C ASN A 79 -25.97 7.72 -2.13
N SER A 80 -25.66 7.12 -3.28
CA SER A 80 -24.50 6.24 -3.45
C SER A 80 -23.16 6.98 -3.39
N MET A 81 -23.11 8.28 -3.72
CA MET A 81 -21.87 9.07 -3.67
C MET A 81 -21.41 9.30 -2.23
N ILE A 82 -22.35 9.47 -1.29
CA ILE A 82 -22.04 9.58 0.14
C ILE A 82 -21.41 8.28 0.64
N LEU A 83 -21.95 7.13 0.24
CA LEU A 83 -21.38 5.83 0.59
C LEU A 83 -19.98 5.64 -0.02
N ASP A 84 -19.79 6.00 -1.28
CA ASP A 84 -18.49 5.92 -1.97
C ASP A 84 -17.43 6.79 -1.30
N LEU A 85 -17.81 8.01 -0.87
CA LEU A 85 -16.95 8.92 -0.10
C LEU A 85 -16.60 8.31 1.26
N PHE A 86 -17.58 7.81 2.00
CA PHE A 86 -17.38 7.19 3.31
C PHE A 86 -16.40 6.01 3.24
N ILE A 87 -16.61 5.08 2.31
CA ILE A 87 -15.73 3.92 2.10
C ILE A 87 -14.33 4.38 1.70
N SER A 88 -14.23 5.34 0.78
CA SER A 88 -12.94 5.86 0.32
C SER A 88 -12.17 6.57 1.42
N ALA A 89 -12.84 7.32 2.29
CA ALA A 89 -12.23 7.97 3.45
C ALA A 89 -11.74 6.92 4.46
N CYS A 90 -12.58 5.94 4.82
CA CYS A 90 -12.20 4.86 5.74
C CYS A 90 -11.02 4.01 5.23
N ASP A 91 -10.92 3.80 3.92
CA ASP A 91 -9.79 3.07 3.32
C ASP A 91 -8.46 3.83 3.46
N ILE A 92 -8.48 5.16 3.54
CA ILE A 92 -7.26 5.96 3.71
C ILE A 92 -6.83 5.99 5.18
N VAL A 93 -7.75 5.92 6.15
CA VAL A 93 -7.41 5.96 7.58
C VAL A 93 -6.52 4.79 7.95
N PRO A 94 -5.28 5.01 8.43
CA PRO A 94 -4.34 3.92 8.72
C PRO A 94 -4.70 3.17 10.01
N ASN A 95 -5.27 3.87 10.99
CA ASN A 95 -5.58 3.34 12.31
C ASN A 95 -6.92 3.92 12.81
N LEU A 96 -7.95 3.07 12.92
CA LEU A 96 -9.28 3.53 13.36
C LEU A 96 -9.33 3.83 14.87
N ASN A 97 -8.28 3.50 15.64
CA ASN A 97 -8.20 3.84 17.07
C ASN A 97 -7.94 5.33 17.33
N GLU A 98 -7.55 6.09 16.31
CA GLU A 98 -7.27 7.54 16.44
C GLU A 98 -8.52 8.42 16.25
N LEU A 99 -9.66 7.80 15.93
CA LEU A 99 -10.93 8.48 15.67
C LEU A 99 -11.75 8.67 16.96
N GLY A 100 -12.68 9.64 16.96
CA GLY A 100 -13.63 9.83 18.06
C GLY A 100 -14.47 8.56 18.32
N LEU A 101 -14.91 8.37 19.57
CA LEU A 101 -15.64 7.15 19.97
C LEU A 101 -16.93 6.93 19.17
N THR A 102 -17.67 8.01 18.88
CA THR A 102 -18.90 7.96 18.08
C THR A 102 -18.61 7.50 16.66
N LEU A 103 -17.71 8.19 15.97
CA LEU A 103 -17.29 7.85 14.60
C LEU A 103 -16.71 6.42 14.52
N LYS A 104 -15.91 6.02 15.51
CA LYS A 104 -15.39 4.65 15.60
C LYS A 104 -16.53 3.63 15.69
N GLY A 105 -17.54 3.88 16.52
CA GLY A 105 -18.72 3.02 16.63
C GLY A 105 -19.49 2.91 15.31
N GLU A 106 -19.69 4.02 14.60
CA GLU A 106 -20.36 4.03 13.29
C GLU A 106 -19.58 3.24 12.23
N ILE A 107 -18.26 3.39 12.19
CA ILE A 107 -17.37 2.63 11.31
C ILE A 107 -17.40 1.14 11.66
N LEU A 108 -17.35 0.77 12.94
CA LEU A 108 -17.44 -0.62 13.36
C LEU A 108 -18.76 -1.24 12.91
N ASN A 109 -19.89 -0.56 13.10
CA ASN A 109 -21.19 -1.06 12.65
C ASN A 109 -21.27 -1.19 11.11
N ALA A 110 -20.56 -0.34 10.37
CA ALA A 110 -20.56 -0.37 8.90
C ALA A 110 -19.70 -1.48 8.29
N PHE A 111 -18.69 -1.99 9.01
CA PHE A 111 -17.69 -2.93 8.47
C PHE A 111 -17.50 -4.22 9.28
N THR A 112 -18.23 -4.41 10.38
CA THR A 112 -18.29 -5.68 11.13
C THR A 112 -19.27 -6.62 10.44
N LEU A 113 -18.80 -7.80 10.03
CA LEU A 113 -19.48 -8.62 9.01
C LEU A 113 -20.86 -9.16 9.43
N ASP A 114 -21.04 -9.47 10.71
CA ASP A 114 -22.31 -9.93 11.27
C ASP A 114 -23.24 -8.79 11.69
N ASP A 115 -22.81 -7.53 11.59
CA ASP A 115 -23.67 -6.38 11.84
C ASP A 115 -24.72 -6.25 10.72
N PRO A 116 -26.01 -6.13 11.05
CA PRO A 116 -27.07 -5.94 10.06
C PRO A 116 -26.83 -4.76 9.10
N ARG A 117 -26.19 -3.69 9.57
CA ARG A 117 -25.83 -2.53 8.74
C ARG A 117 -24.76 -2.89 7.72
N CYS A 118 -23.73 -3.62 8.11
CA CYS A 118 -22.68 -4.10 7.19
C CYS A 118 -23.28 -5.00 6.11
N ILE A 119 -24.19 -5.91 6.46
CA ILE A 119 -24.88 -6.80 5.52
C ILE A 119 -25.69 -5.99 4.48
N GLU A 120 -26.41 -4.96 4.93
CA GLU A 120 -27.18 -4.09 4.02
C GLU A 120 -26.27 -3.23 3.14
N ILE A 121 -25.18 -2.68 3.68
CA ILE A 121 -24.15 -1.94 2.92
C ILE A 121 -23.55 -2.85 1.85
N GLN A 122 -23.19 -4.09 2.21
CA GLN A 122 -22.66 -5.07 1.27
C GLN A 122 -23.62 -5.32 0.09
N LYS A 123 -24.94 -5.44 0.34
CA LYS A 123 -25.94 -5.58 -0.72
C LYS A 123 -25.97 -4.37 -1.66
N ILE A 124 -25.81 -3.16 -1.12
CA ILE A 124 -25.78 -1.93 -1.93
C ILE A 124 -24.55 -1.91 -2.82
N ILE A 125 -23.36 -2.13 -2.24
CA ILE A 125 -22.09 -2.05 -2.97
C ILE A 125 -21.98 -3.18 -4.00
N PHE A 126 -22.36 -4.41 -3.66
CA PHE A 126 -22.19 -5.56 -4.56
C PHE A 126 -23.23 -5.59 -5.68
N LYS A 127 -24.23 -4.69 -5.65
CA LYS A 127 -25.20 -4.53 -6.74
C LYS A 127 -24.56 -3.96 -8.00
N ASP A 128 -23.58 -3.06 -7.84
CA ASP A 128 -22.88 -2.42 -8.96
C ASP A 128 -21.47 -2.99 -9.12
N LEU A 129 -21.37 -4.04 -9.94
CA LEU A 129 -20.10 -4.71 -10.22
C LEU A 129 -19.11 -3.84 -11.01
N ASN A 130 -19.55 -2.72 -11.61
CA ASN A 130 -18.63 -1.81 -12.30
C ASN A 130 -17.73 -1.04 -11.32
N LYS A 131 -18.13 -0.94 -10.05
CA LYS A 131 -17.38 -0.24 -8.99
C LYS A 131 -16.42 -1.16 -8.22
N LEU A 132 -15.68 -2.01 -8.93
CA LEU A 132 -14.80 -3.01 -8.29
C LEU A 132 -13.77 -2.38 -7.34
N LEU A 133 -13.23 -1.20 -7.67
CA LEU A 133 -12.30 -0.49 -6.80
C LEU A 133 -12.94 -0.05 -5.46
N VAL A 134 -14.23 0.31 -5.46
CA VAL A 134 -14.97 0.62 -4.22
C VAL A 134 -15.21 -0.65 -3.41
N ILE A 135 -15.52 -1.77 -4.07
CA ILE A 135 -15.63 -3.08 -3.42
C ILE A 135 -14.30 -3.49 -2.78
N ASN A 136 -13.17 -3.28 -3.46
CA ASN A 136 -11.84 -3.54 -2.92
C ASN A 136 -11.56 -2.70 -1.66
N LYS A 137 -11.92 -1.41 -1.67
CA LYS A 137 -11.84 -0.53 -0.50
C LYS A 137 -12.71 -1.02 0.65
N PHE A 138 -13.95 -1.43 0.38
CA PHE A 138 -14.84 -2.01 1.37
C PHE A 138 -14.22 -3.23 2.06
N PHE A 139 -13.66 -4.18 1.28
CA PHE A 139 -12.98 -5.33 1.85
C PHE A 139 -11.78 -4.96 2.72
N ARG A 140 -10.98 -3.96 2.31
CA ARG A 140 -9.88 -3.46 3.14
C ARG A 140 -10.39 -2.85 4.45
N CYS A 141 -11.50 -2.13 4.44
CA CYS A 141 -12.12 -1.61 5.66
C CYS A 141 -12.59 -2.72 6.61
N CYS A 142 -13.27 -3.76 6.11
CA CYS A 142 -13.62 -4.94 6.91
C CYS A 142 -12.37 -5.62 7.51
N ILE A 143 -11.32 -5.80 6.71
CA ILE A 143 -10.05 -6.36 7.17
C ILE A 143 -9.40 -5.51 8.27
N LYS A 144 -9.47 -4.17 8.18
CA LYS A 144 -8.99 -3.28 9.24
C LYS A 144 -9.79 -3.47 10.53
N VAL A 145 -11.10 -3.62 10.46
CA VAL A 145 -11.94 -3.87 11.64
C VAL A 145 -11.60 -5.20 12.30
N ILE A 146 -11.41 -6.26 11.52
CA ILE A 146 -10.97 -7.58 12.04
C ILE A 146 -9.60 -7.48 12.73
N GLN A 147 -8.70 -6.61 12.25
CA GLN A 147 -7.39 -6.36 12.86
C GLN A 147 -7.47 -5.57 14.17
N LEU A 148 -8.57 -4.86 14.43
CA LEU A 148 -8.72 -4.09 15.67
C LEU A 148 -9.30 -4.92 16.80
N ASN A 149 -10.11 -5.94 16.47
CA ASN A 149 -10.75 -6.83 17.43
C ASN A 149 -9.78 -7.93 17.94
N GLU A 150 -8.56 -7.55 18.35
CA GLU A 150 -7.50 -8.49 18.77
C GLU A 150 -7.81 -9.22 20.08
N ASP A 151 -8.72 -8.69 20.91
CA ASP A 151 -8.93 -9.15 22.28
C ASP A 151 -9.72 -10.47 22.40
N ASP A 152 -10.47 -10.88 21.36
CA ASP A 152 -11.24 -12.14 21.33
C ASP A 152 -10.80 -13.01 20.14
N CYS A 153 -9.80 -13.85 20.39
CA CYS A 153 -9.19 -14.71 19.36
C CYS A 153 -10.20 -15.62 18.66
N MET A 154 -11.25 -16.10 19.36
CA MET A 154 -12.24 -17.01 18.77
C MET A 154 -13.19 -16.27 17.84
N LYS A 155 -13.67 -15.08 18.23
CA LYS A 155 -14.49 -14.24 17.34
C LYS A 155 -13.70 -13.76 16.13
N ARG A 156 -12.44 -13.39 16.33
CA ARG A 156 -11.54 -12.96 15.25
C ARG A 156 -11.38 -14.07 14.20
N GLU A 157 -11.13 -15.31 14.60
CA GLU A 157 -11.01 -16.43 13.66
C GLU A 157 -12.32 -16.67 12.89
N GLY A 158 -13.47 -16.55 13.56
CA GLY A 158 -14.79 -16.60 12.90
C GLY A 158 -14.94 -15.55 11.80
N TYR A 159 -14.60 -14.29 12.08
CA TYR A 159 -14.64 -13.22 11.07
C TYR A 159 -13.62 -13.40 9.95
N ILE A 160 -12.46 -14.00 10.22
CA ILE A 160 -11.45 -14.32 9.20
C ILE A 160 -12.00 -15.36 8.21
N LEU A 161 -12.63 -16.42 8.70
CA LEU A 161 -13.26 -17.43 7.84
C LEU A 161 -14.42 -16.85 7.04
N GLU A 162 -15.20 -15.96 7.65
CA GLU A 162 -16.31 -15.28 6.99
C GLU A 162 -15.83 -14.35 5.86
N ILE A 163 -14.84 -13.48 6.11
CA ILE A 163 -14.29 -12.60 5.07
C ILE A 163 -13.62 -13.39 3.94
N GLU A 164 -12.94 -14.50 4.27
CA GLU A 164 -12.38 -15.42 3.29
C GLU A 164 -13.47 -15.94 2.34
N SER A 165 -14.54 -16.50 2.93
CA SER A 165 -15.66 -17.06 2.17
C SER A 165 -16.31 -15.98 1.28
N ILE A 166 -16.61 -14.81 1.85
CA ILE A 166 -17.23 -13.69 1.12
C ILE A 166 -16.36 -13.28 -0.06
N ILE A 167 -15.06 -13.03 0.13
CA ILE A 167 -14.18 -12.59 -0.95
C ILE A 167 -14.03 -13.68 -2.02
N SER A 168 -13.85 -14.94 -1.62
CA SER A 168 -13.73 -16.05 -2.59
C SER A 168 -15.00 -16.23 -3.44
N ASN A 169 -16.18 -16.15 -2.82
CA ASN A 169 -17.46 -16.24 -3.50
C ASN A 169 -17.69 -15.03 -4.41
N PHE A 170 -17.26 -13.84 -3.96
CA PHE A 170 -17.34 -12.63 -4.77
C PHE A 170 -16.42 -12.70 -6.00
N ILE A 171 -15.18 -13.17 -5.86
CA ILE A 171 -14.25 -13.39 -7.00
C ILE A 171 -14.90 -14.30 -8.04
N PHE A 172 -15.51 -15.41 -7.60
CA PHE A 172 -16.18 -16.35 -8.49
C PHE A 172 -17.39 -15.71 -9.20
N SER A 173 -18.25 -15.02 -8.44
CA SER A 173 -19.42 -14.31 -8.97
C SER A 173 -19.02 -13.24 -9.97
N TYR A 174 -17.97 -12.46 -9.66
CA TYR A 174 -17.47 -11.37 -10.49
C TYR A 174 -16.88 -11.89 -11.80
N THR A 175 -15.97 -12.87 -11.74
CA THR A 175 -15.34 -13.45 -12.94
C THR A 175 -16.35 -14.16 -13.85
N THR A 176 -17.44 -14.67 -13.29
CA THR A 176 -18.53 -15.28 -14.06
C THR A 176 -19.43 -14.24 -14.73
N LYS A 177 -19.87 -13.21 -13.98
CA LYS A 177 -20.84 -12.20 -14.44
C LYS A 177 -20.23 -11.13 -15.33
N MET A 178 -18.99 -10.73 -15.06
CA MET A 178 -18.30 -9.62 -15.75
C MET A 178 -17.33 -10.09 -16.82
N ARG A 179 -17.42 -11.34 -17.29
CA ARG A 179 -16.44 -12.00 -18.18
C ARG A 179 -15.99 -11.15 -19.38
N THR A 180 -16.86 -10.32 -19.94
CA THR A 180 -16.58 -9.48 -21.13
C THR A 180 -16.16 -8.05 -20.80
N THR A 181 -16.44 -7.57 -19.59
CA THR A 181 -16.24 -6.17 -19.16
C THR A 181 -15.44 -6.13 -17.86
N VAL A 182 -14.45 -7.01 -17.74
CA VAL A 182 -13.64 -7.17 -16.53
C VAL A 182 -12.80 -5.91 -16.30
N ASP A 183 -12.88 -5.34 -15.10
CA ASP A 183 -11.88 -4.39 -14.61
C ASP A 183 -10.62 -5.17 -14.23
N ILE A 184 -9.63 -5.16 -15.14
CA ILE A 184 -8.40 -5.94 -15.03
C ILE A 184 -7.59 -5.53 -13.79
N PHE A 185 -7.47 -4.22 -13.53
CA PHE A 185 -6.69 -3.70 -12.40
C PHE A 185 -7.40 -3.96 -11.08
N GLY A 186 -8.71 -3.69 -11.03
CA GLY A 186 -9.51 -3.99 -9.85
C GLY A 186 -9.51 -5.48 -9.51
N LEU A 187 -9.54 -6.37 -10.51
CA LEU A 187 -9.52 -7.81 -10.29
C LEU A 187 -8.16 -8.27 -9.79
N GLN A 188 -7.04 -7.78 -10.34
CA GLN A 188 -5.72 -8.06 -9.80
C GLN A 188 -5.65 -7.64 -8.31
N GLU A 189 -6.09 -6.42 -8.01
CA GLU A 189 -6.06 -5.89 -6.64
C GLU A 189 -6.92 -6.74 -5.69
N LEU A 190 -8.09 -7.21 -6.13
CA LEU A 190 -8.95 -8.10 -5.35
C LEU A 190 -8.24 -9.43 -4.98
N ILE A 191 -7.58 -10.06 -5.95
CA ILE A 191 -6.80 -11.29 -5.70
C ILE A 191 -5.63 -11.00 -4.75
N GLU A 192 -4.95 -9.87 -4.91
CA GLU A 192 -3.88 -9.46 -4.00
C GLU A 192 -4.37 -9.18 -2.58
N ILE A 193 -5.56 -8.58 -2.40
CA ILE A 193 -6.20 -8.41 -1.09
C ILE A 193 -6.43 -9.77 -0.43
N PHE A 194 -7.01 -10.72 -1.15
CA PHE A 194 -7.27 -12.06 -0.63
C PHE A 194 -5.98 -12.75 -0.17
N ILE A 195 -4.94 -12.78 -1.01
CA ILE A 195 -3.71 -13.49 -0.69
C ILE A 195 -2.90 -12.75 0.38
N LEU A 196 -2.67 -11.45 0.21
CA LEU A 196 -1.72 -10.71 1.03
C LEU A 196 -2.33 -10.20 2.34
N GLN A 197 -3.61 -9.84 2.34
CA GLN A 197 -4.26 -9.29 3.52
C GLN A 197 -5.04 -10.34 4.30
N VAL A 198 -5.83 -11.20 3.64
CA VAL A 198 -6.56 -12.26 4.34
C VAL A 198 -5.61 -13.41 4.68
N LYS A 199 -5.06 -14.11 3.68
CA LYS A 199 -4.25 -15.32 3.93
C LYS A 199 -2.95 -15.05 4.68
N VAL A 200 -2.24 -13.98 4.35
CA VAL A 200 -0.94 -13.72 4.99
C VAL A 200 -1.07 -12.88 6.25
N ARG A 201 -1.78 -11.74 6.19
CA ARG A 201 -1.82 -10.79 7.31
C ARG A 201 -2.81 -11.17 8.40
N LEU A 202 -4.03 -11.63 8.07
CA LEU A 202 -5.02 -12.04 9.06
C LEU A 202 -4.76 -13.45 9.61
N GLU A 203 -4.61 -14.45 8.74
CA GLU A 203 -4.37 -15.86 9.14
C GLU A 203 -2.91 -16.14 9.53
N HIS A 204 -2.03 -15.14 9.47
CA HIS A 204 -0.60 -15.27 9.78
C HIS A 204 0.12 -16.39 8.98
N LYS A 205 -0.39 -16.77 7.80
CA LYS A 205 0.26 -17.79 6.96
C LYS A 205 1.50 -17.24 6.27
N LYS A 206 2.49 -18.10 6.06
CA LYS A 206 3.69 -17.76 5.28
C LYS A 206 3.31 -17.50 3.82
N LEU A 207 3.73 -16.34 3.30
CA LEU A 207 3.57 -16.01 1.88
C LEU A 207 4.20 -17.09 0.99
N SER A 208 3.42 -17.59 0.04
CA SER A 208 3.81 -18.64 -0.90
C SER A 208 2.88 -18.63 -2.11
N GLU A 209 3.39 -19.01 -3.29
CA GLU A 209 2.59 -19.22 -4.50
C GLU A 209 1.49 -20.28 -4.28
N LYS A 210 1.68 -21.20 -3.33
CA LYS A 210 0.66 -22.20 -2.97
C LYS A 210 -0.67 -21.57 -2.56
N LEU A 211 -0.66 -20.35 -2.01
CA LEU A 211 -1.88 -19.63 -1.65
C LEU A 211 -2.72 -19.26 -2.88
N TYR A 212 -2.07 -18.81 -3.97
CA TYR A 212 -2.72 -18.56 -5.25
C TYR A 212 -3.34 -19.85 -5.80
N TRP A 213 -2.55 -20.91 -5.88
CA TRP A 213 -3.03 -22.20 -6.40
C TRP A 213 -4.14 -22.82 -5.55
N THR A 214 -4.17 -22.55 -4.24
CA THR A 214 -5.26 -22.99 -3.36
C THR A 214 -6.56 -22.27 -3.69
N LEU A 215 -6.51 -20.96 -3.95
CA LEU A 215 -7.66 -20.20 -4.44
C LEU A 215 -8.12 -20.69 -5.83
N CYS A 216 -7.20 -21.02 -6.74
CA CYS A 216 -7.58 -21.60 -8.04
C CYS A 216 -8.15 -23.02 -7.93
N LYS A 217 -7.90 -23.74 -6.82
CA LYS A 217 -8.53 -25.04 -6.56
C LYS A 217 -9.97 -24.91 -6.09
N THR A 218 -10.33 -23.82 -5.40
CA THR A 218 -11.72 -23.58 -5.01
C THR A 218 -12.58 -23.19 -6.20
N SER A 219 -11.99 -22.63 -7.26
CA SER A 219 -12.66 -22.34 -8.53
C SER A 219 -11.78 -22.70 -9.72
N THR A 220 -12.10 -23.83 -10.37
CA THR A 220 -11.32 -24.37 -11.50
C THR A 220 -11.29 -23.47 -12.74
N SER A 221 -12.26 -22.56 -12.88
CA SER A 221 -12.30 -21.57 -13.96
C SER A 221 -11.44 -20.33 -13.72
N LEU A 222 -10.95 -20.12 -12.49
CA LEU A 222 -10.26 -18.89 -12.10
C LEU A 222 -8.90 -18.74 -12.80
N SER A 223 -8.02 -19.74 -12.74
CA SER A 223 -6.69 -19.66 -13.36
C SER A 223 -6.78 -19.44 -14.89
N PRO A 224 -7.59 -20.20 -15.65
CA PRO A 224 -7.77 -19.92 -17.08
C PRO A 224 -8.30 -18.50 -17.36
N THR A 225 -9.19 -17.99 -16.51
CA THR A 225 -9.73 -16.63 -16.64
C THR A 225 -8.64 -15.58 -16.41
N LEU A 226 -7.87 -15.70 -15.33
CA LEU A 226 -6.79 -14.76 -14.99
C LEU A 226 -5.61 -14.83 -15.96
N GLN A 227 -5.37 -15.99 -16.57
CA GLN A 227 -4.35 -16.15 -17.60
C GLN A 227 -4.79 -15.52 -18.94
N GLY A 228 -6.09 -15.52 -19.24
CA GLY A 228 -6.66 -14.93 -20.46
C GLY A 228 -6.85 -13.40 -20.41
N LEU A 229 -6.69 -12.77 -19.25
CA LEU A 229 -6.84 -11.33 -19.04
C LEU A 229 -5.46 -10.67 -18.90
N TYR A 230 -5.19 -9.64 -19.71
CA TYR A 230 -3.86 -9.04 -19.84
C TYR A 230 -3.79 -7.60 -19.34
N LEU A 231 -2.84 -7.31 -18.45
CA LEU A 231 -2.52 -5.95 -17.99
C LEU A 231 -1.70 -5.16 -19.00
N SER A 232 -0.81 -5.85 -19.69
CA SER A 232 0.04 -5.30 -20.73
C SER A 232 0.38 -6.42 -21.72
N LYS A 233 1.08 -6.08 -22.81
CA LYS A 233 1.50 -7.06 -23.80
C LYS A 233 2.25 -8.20 -23.10
N ASP A 234 1.72 -9.41 -23.24
CA ASP A 234 2.27 -10.67 -22.70
C ASP A 234 2.25 -10.83 -21.16
N VAL A 235 1.62 -9.92 -20.41
CA VAL A 235 1.48 -10.01 -18.94
C VAL A 235 0.02 -10.21 -18.56
N SER A 236 -0.32 -11.44 -18.19
CA SER A 236 -1.63 -11.79 -17.64
C SER A 236 -1.78 -11.37 -16.17
N ILE A 237 -3.02 -11.33 -15.67
CA ILE A 237 -3.29 -11.09 -14.24
C ILE A 237 -2.61 -12.18 -13.39
N GLU A 238 -2.68 -13.43 -13.82
CA GLU A 238 -2.01 -14.54 -13.13
C GLU A 238 -0.49 -14.29 -12.99
N ASN A 239 0.16 -13.91 -14.11
CA ASN A 239 1.59 -13.62 -14.11
C ASN A 239 1.93 -12.43 -13.19
N ALA A 240 1.11 -11.39 -13.18
CA ALA A 240 1.29 -10.23 -12.32
C ALA A 240 1.16 -10.57 -10.83
N VAL A 241 0.15 -11.37 -10.45
CA VAL A 241 -0.07 -11.82 -9.07
C VAL A 241 1.09 -12.70 -8.59
N LEU A 242 1.51 -13.69 -9.40
CA LEU A 242 2.65 -14.55 -9.06
C LEU A 242 3.96 -13.75 -8.95
N ALA A 243 4.19 -12.78 -9.83
CA ALA A 243 5.32 -11.87 -9.74
C ALA A 243 5.27 -11.00 -8.47
N SER A 244 4.09 -10.51 -8.09
CA SER A 244 3.86 -9.73 -6.85
C SER A 244 4.21 -10.55 -5.60
N ILE A 245 3.78 -11.81 -5.54
CA ILE A 245 4.11 -12.76 -4.47
C ILE A 245 5.63 -12.99 -4.39
N ASN A 246 6.27 -13.27 -5.53
CA ASN A 246 7.72 -13.52 -5.59
C ASN A 246 8.55 -12.30 -5.19
N ASN A 247 8.17 -11.11 -5.66
CA ASN A 247 8.84 -9.86 -5.31
C ASN A 247 8.77 -9.57 -3.80
N LYS A 248 7.62 -9.82 -3.16
CA LYS A 248 7.47 -9.67 -1.70
C LYS A 248 8.31 -10.70 -0.94
N LEU A 249 8.33 -11.96 -1.40
CA LEU A 249 9.14 -13.02 -0.80
C LEU A 249 10.65 -12.71 -0.84
N GLN A 250 11.13 -12.11 -1.94
CA GLN A 250 12.53 -11.68 -2.04
C GLN A 250 12.84 -10.48 -1.13
N LYS A 251 11.94 -9.50 -1.04
CA LYS A 251 12.10 -8.35 -0.12
C LYS A 251 12.20 -8.80 1.34
N ASP A 252 11.41 -9.78 1.76
CA ASP A 252 11.46 -10.30 3.13
C ASP A 252 12.76 -11.06 3.42
N LYS A 253 13.28 -11.83 2.45
CA LYS A 253 14.60 -12.48 2.56
C LYS A 253 15.75 -11.47 2.67
N MET A 254 15.71 -10.38 1.91
CA MET A 254 16.74 -9.32 1.98
C MET A 254 16.75 -8.64 3.35
N LYS A 255 15.57 -8.31 3.91
CA LYS A 255 15.46 -7.73 5.26
C LYS A 255 16.03 -8.65 6.35
N TYR A 256 15.87 -9.97 6.20
CA TYR A 256 16.45 -10.94 7.15
C TYR A 256 17.98 -11.01 7.06
N LYS A 257 18.55 -10.95 5.85
CA LYS A 257 20.01 -10.96 5.66
C LYS A 257 20.70 -9.71 6.21
N ASP A 258 20.07 -8.54 6.12
CA ASP A 258 20.63 -7.30 6.68
C ASP A 258 20.58 -7.28 8.22
N LYS A 259 19.57 -7.91 8.83
CA LYS A 259 19.53 -8.07 10.30
C LYS A 259 20.58 -9.04 10.84
N GLN A 260 20.93 -10.09 10.09
CA GLN A 260 21.95 -11.05 10.52
C GLN A 260 23.40 -10.52 10.43
N LYS A 261 23.66 -9.50 9.60
CA LYS A 261 24.99 -8.88 9.53
C LYS A 261 25.33 -8.00 10.76
N GLY A 262 24.36 -7.70 11.62
CA GLY A 262 24.55 -6.88 12.83
C GLY A 262 24.94 -7.65 14.10
N VAL A 263 24.90 -8.99 14.10
CA VAL A 263 25.19 -9.80 15.29
C VAL A 263 26.47 -10.61 15.08
N LYS A 264 27.63 -9.94 15.15
CA LYS A 264 28.88 -10.65 15.43
C LYS A 264 28.87 -11.05 16.91
N GLN A 265 28.53 -12.30 17.19
CA GLN A 265 28.78 -12.92 18.50
C GLN A 265 30.29 -12.86 18.78
N LYS A 266 30.69 -12.14 19.83
CA LYS A 266 32.02 -12.28 20.43
C LYS A 266 32.09 -13.65 21.09
N LEU A 267 32.83 -14.57 20.47
CA LEU A 267 33.24 -15.81 21.08
C LEU A 267 34.25 -15.47 22.18
N HIS A 268 33.85 -15.50 23.45
CA HIS A 268 34.80 -15.54 24.56
C HIS A 268 35.17 -17.00 24.81
N HIS A 269 36.36 -17.34 24.36
CA HIS A 269 37.08 -18.54 24.74
C HIS A 269 37.45 -18.39 26.22
N PHE A 270 36.89 -19.23 27.09
CA PHE A 270 37.40 -19.46 28.43
C PHE A 270 37.75 -20.94 28.54
N GLN A 271 39.00 -21.18 28.89
CA GLN A 271 39.63 -22.48 29.04
C GLN A 271 39.85 -22.75 30.53
N GLU A 272 39.81 -24.04 30.88
CA GLU A 272 40.25 -24.74 32.10
C GLU A 272 39.30 -24.92 33.31
N PRO A 273 39.49 -25.97 34.15
CA PRO A 273 40.30 -27.19 33.98
C PRO A 273 39.58 -28.52 34.35
N LEU A 274 40.30 -29.61 34.05
CA LEU A 274 40.08 -31.01 34.40
C LEU A 274 39.56 -31.29 35.82
N LEU A 275 38.61 -32.22 35.91
CA LEU A 275 38.55 -33.23 36.97
C LEU A 275 38.02 -34.55 36.38
N HIS A 276 38.84 -35.58 36.48
CA HIS A 276 38.50 -36.99 36.26
C HIS A 276 37.47 -37.45 37.31
N ASP A 277 36.50 -38.26 36.90
CA ASP A 277 36.24 -39.52 37.60
C ASP A 277 35.68 -40.57 36.64
N ASP A 278 36.16 -41.79 36.84
CA ASP A 278 35.99 -42.97 36.00
C ASP A 278 34.68 -43.70 36.30
N SER A 279 33.95 -44.09 35.26
CA SER A 279 33.26 -45.39 35.29
C SER A 279 33.02 -45.91 33.87
N LYS A 280 33.79 -46.95 33.55
CA LYS A 280 33.69 -47.85 32.41
C LYS A 280 32.28 -48.45 32.28
N GLU A 281 31.82 -48.62 31.04
CA GLU A 281 31.59 -49.97 30.51
C GLU A 281 31.64 -50.00 28.98
N GLN A 282 32.45 -50.93 28.49
CA GLN A 282 32.67 -51.30 27.10
C GLN A 282 31.39 -51.96 26.53
N SER A 283 31.09 -51.81 25.24
CA SER A 283 31.53 -52.81 24.27
C SER A 283 31.74 -52.24 22.86
N MET A 284 32.98 -52.40 22.37
CA MET A 284 33.34 -52.51 20.95
C MET A 284 32.57 -53.68 20.30
N VAL A 285 32.34 -53.72 19.00
CA VAL A 285 33.25 -54.23 17.94
C VAL A 285 32.59 -53.89 16.59
N GLU A 286 33.19 -53.07 15.70
CA GLU A 286 34.12 -53.45 14.61
C GLU A 286 33.48 -54.49 13.64
N ASN A 287 33.30 -54.27 12.33
CA ASN A 287 34.33 -54.03 11.33
C ASN A 287 33.68 -53.69 9.96
N GLU A 288 34.30 -52.76 9.24
CA GLU A 288 34.33 -52.60 7.77
C GLU A 288 35.06 -53.83 7.10
N PRO A 289 35.49 -53.90 5.80
CA PRO A 289 35.54 -52.93 4.70
C PRO A 289 35.22 -53.53 3.29
N ASN A 290 35.34 -52.68 2.25
CA ASN A 290 35.91 -52.92 0.89
C ASN A 290 34.99 -52.40 -0.23
N GLN A 291 35.46 -51.83 -1.35
CA GLN A 291 36.73 -51.27 -1.83
C GLN A 291 36.43 -50.77 -3.26
N ARG A 292 37.04 -49.64 -3.68
CA ARG A 292 37.61 -49.36 -5.03
C ARG A 292 36.64 -49.31 -6.24
N ASN A 293 36.83 -48.54 -7.32
CA ASN A 293 37.83 -47.56 -7.76
C ASN A 293 37.36 -46.97 -9.13
N SER A 294 37.78 -45.71 -9.43
CA SER A 294 38.20 -45.21 -10.76
C SER A 294 37.12 -45.02 -11.87
N THR A 295 37.15 -44.04 -12.78
CA THR A 295 38.09 -42.95 -13.15
C THR A 295 37.38 -41.98 -14.11
N ASP A 296 37.77 -40.72 -14.02
CA ASP A 296 38.00 -39.71 -15.07
C ASP A 296 37.17 -39.64 -16.37
N GLY A 297 36.70 -38.41 -16.62
CA GLY A 297 36.30 -37.88 -17.92
C GLY A 297 36.36 -36.36 -17.91
N VAL A 298 37.54 -35.79 -17.61
CA VAL A 298 37.87 -34.38 -17.86
C VAL A 298 38.06 -34.19 -19.36
N VAL A 299 37.25 -33.33 -19.98
CA VAL A 299 37.61 -32.64 -21.22
C VAL A 299 37.34 -31.16 -21.00
N ASP A 300 38.41 -30.45 -20.65
CA ASP A 300 38.53 -29.00 -20.71
C ASP A 300 38.86 -28.63 -22.16
N TYR A 301 38.04 -27.81 -22.80
CA TYR A 301 38.46 -26.98 -23.93
C TYR A 301 38.02 -25.55 -23.69
N SER A 302 39.05 -24.75 -23.45
CA SER A 302 39.08 -23.31 -23.28
C SER A 302 38.66 -22.54 -24.54
N GLY A 303 38.04 -21.37 -24.30
CA GLY A 303 37.92 -20.27 -25.27
C GLY A 303 36.51 -20.17 -25.84
N THR A 304 35.73 -19.11 -25.66
CA THR A 304 36.06 -17.71 -25.43
C THR A 304 34.83 -17.07 -24.81
N ILE A 305 35.05 -16.26 -23.76
CA ILE A 305 34.03 -15.45 -23.10
C ILE A 305 33.62 -14.33 -24.07
N PRO A 306 32.35 -14.25 -24.53
CA PRO A 306 31.82 -12.98 -24.97
C PRO A 306 31.31 -12.28 -23.72
N HIS A 307 32.10 -11.32 -23.24
CA HIS A 307 31.60 -10.25 -22.37
C HIS A 307 30.37 -9.64 -23.07
N LYS A 308 29.17 -9.87 -22.54
CA LYS A 308 27.98 -9.17 -23.01
C LYS A 308 27.19 -8.60 -21.85
N ALA A 309 27.33 -7.28 -21.75
CA ALA A 309 26.46 -6.26 -21.21
C ALA A 309 25.84 -6.53 -19.82
N LYS A 310 26.49 -5.97 -18.79
CA LYS A 310 25.80 -5.43 -17.62
C LYS A 310 24.77 -4.40 -18.15
N ASN A 311 23.52 -4.82 -18.30
CA ASN A 311 22.41 -3.91 -18.56
C ASN A 311 21.60 -3.76 -17.26
N ASP A 312 22.01 -2.73 -16.52
CA ASP A 312 21.16 -1.68 -15.96
C ASP A 312 19.78 -2.06 -15.40
N ILE A 313 19.79 -2.53 -14.15
CA ILE A 313 18.66 -2.36 -13.20
C ILE A 313 18.75 -0.96 -12.55
N THR A 314 18.94 0.07 -13.37
CA THR A 314 18.96 1.49 -12.97
C THR A 314 17.97 2.33 -13.76
N VAL A 315 17.28 1.77 -14.76
CA VAL A 315 16.43 2.57 -15.66
C VAL A 315 15.05 2.92 -15.07
N PHE A 316 14.52 2.15 -14.10
CA PHE A 316 13.18 2.46 -13.55
C PHE A 316 13.17 3.29 -12.25
N THR A 317 14.29 3.38 -11.54
CA THR A 317 14.48 4.31 -10.41
C THR A 317 15.29 5.54 -10.79
N GLY A 318 16.03 5.48 -11.92
CA GLY A 318 16.73 6.62 -12.50
C GLY A 318 15.77 7.64 -13.10
N SER A 319 14.75 7.25 -13.87
CA SER A 319 13.93 8.21 -14.64
C SER A 319 13.03 9.09 -13.77
N PHE A 320 12.44 8.57 -12.69
CA PHE A 320 11.60 9.39 -11.80
C PHE A 320 12.44 10.39 -10.99
N TRP A 321 13.57 9.96 -10.44
CA TRP A 321 14.46 10.87 -9.70
C TRP A 321 15.24 11.81 -10.61
N THR A 322 15.59 11.43 -11.84
CA THR A 322 16.21 12.35 -12.81
C THR A 322 15.20 13.30 -13.43
N ALA A 323 13.95 12.89 -13.68
CA ALA A 323 12.88 13.80 -14.12
C ALA A 323 12.47 14.75 -13.00
N LEU A 324 12.36 14.26 -11.76
CA LEU A 324 12.12 15.10 -10.58
C LEU A 324 13.31 16.03 -10.33
N LYS A 325 14.55 15.54 -10.45
CA LYS A 325 15.76 16.36 -10.37
C LYS A 325 15.78 17.40 -11.47
N HIS A 326 15.57 17.07 -12.74
CA HIS A 326 15.54 18.04 -13.85
C HIS A 326 14.41 19.06 -13.71
N HIS A 327 13.24 18.65 -13.24
CA HIS A 327 12.08 19.53 -13.07
C HIS A 327 12.25 20.46 -11.87
N PHE A 328 12.95 20.03 -10.81
CA PHE A 328 13.30 20.88 -9.68
C PHE A 328 14.57 21.73 -9.92
N THR A 329 15.58 21.22 -10.62
CA THR A 329 16.82 21.96 -10.91
C THR A 329 16.66 22.98 -12.03
N GLY A 330 15.71 22.80 -12.95
CA GLY A 330 15.50 23.74 -14.07
C GLY A 330 14.68 24.99 -13.72
N LYS A 331 13.78 24.92 -12.73
CA LYS A 331 12.81 26.00 -12.45
C LYS A 331 12.94 26.68 -11.08
N LEU A 332 13.71 26.13 -10.13
CA LEU A 332 13.92 26.77 -8.82
C LEU A 332 15.11 27.74 -8.75
N LEU A 333 15.91 27.87 -9.81
CA LEU A 333 17.03 28.83 -9.87
C LEU A 333 16.62 30.26 -10.21
N ASN A 334 15.34 30.60 -10.05
CA ASN A 334 14.88 31.98 -10.09
C ASN A 334 14.63 32.49 -8.66
N LYS A 335 14.86 33.78 -8.38
CA LYS A 335 14.83 34.35 -7.01
C LYS A 335 13.59 34.00 -6.20
N ASN A 336 12.45 33.77 -6.85
CA ASN A 336 11.18 33.39 -6.23
C ASN A 336 11.08 31.89 -5.90
N GLY A 337 11.78 31.02 -6.63
CA GLY A 337 11.83 29.58 -6.39
C GLY A 337 12.61 29.24 -5.12
N LEU A 338 13.70 29.96 -4.83
CA LEU A 338 14.46 29.81 -3.59
C LEU A 338 13.63 30.22 -2.36
N LEU A 339 12.85 31.29 -2.47
CA LEU A 339 11.92 31.73 -1.43
C LEU A 339 10.81 30.71 -1.22
N LEU A 340 10.21 30.19 -2.29
CA LEU A 340 9.15 29.18 -2.20
C LEU A 340 9.67 27.86 -1.62
N GLY A 341 10.87 27.43 -2.02
CA GLY A 341 11.55 26.27 -1.45
C GLY A 341 11.90 26.46 0.03
N GLY A 342 12.36 27.65 0.42
CA GLY A 342 12.59 28.02 1.81
C GLY A 342 11.31 28.00 2.65
N LEU A 343 10.20 28.52 2.10
CA LEU A 343 8.89 28.55 2.77
C LEU A 343 8.30 27.15 2.93
N LEU A 344 8.46 26.29 1.92
CA LEU A 344 8.06 24.87 1.97
C LEU A 344 8.89 24.11 3.02
N LEU A 345 10.18 24.39 3.11
CA LEU A 345 11.07 23.78 4.10
C LEU A 345 10.73 24.26 5.52
N ILE A 346 10.42 25.54 5.70
CA ILE A 346 9.93 26.10 6.97
C ILE A 346 8.57 25.49 7.35
N LEU A 347 7.65 25.32 6.41
CA LEU A 347 6.35 24.68 6.66
C LEU A 347 6.50 23.19 7.00
N CYS A 348 7.42 22.47 6.35
CA CYS A 348 7.76 21.09 6.69
C CYS A 348 8.38 20.98 8.10
N VAL A 349 9.26 21.91 8.47
CA VAL A 349 9.86 21.95 9.82
C VAL A 349 8.83 22.32 10.88
N LYS A 350 7.89 23.23 10.57
CA LYS A 350 6.83 23.66 11.50
C LYS A 350 5.79 22.57 11.77
N ARG A 351 5.54 21.67 10.81
CA ARG A 351 4.54 20.60 10.92
C ARG A 351 5.05 19.32 11.59
N TYR A 352 6.38 19.14 11.68
CA TYR A 352 6.99 17.96 12.31
C TYR A 352 7.51 18.26 13.73
N LYS A 353 6.65 18.09 14.74
CA LYS A 353 7.04 18.17 16.18
C LYS A 353 8.21 17.23 16.54
N SER A 354 8.42 16.15 15.78
CA SER A 354 9.50 15.18 16.00
C SER A 354 10.90 15.72 15.59
N LEU A 355 11.00 16.60 14.59
CA LEU A 355 12.28 17.24 14.23
C LEU A 355 12.73 18.25 15.29
N MET A 356 11.79 18.86 16.02
CA MET A 356 12.07 19.76 17.12
C MET A 356 12.79 19.07 18.29
N ALA A 357 12.63 17.74 18.43
CA ALA A 357 13.36 16.95 19.41
C ALA A 357 14.85 16.78 19.05
N ILE A 358 15.17 16.67 17.75
CA ILE A 358 16.55 16.63 17.24
C ILE A 358 17.20 18.01 17.38
N PHE A 359 16.44 19.09 17.18
CA PHE A 359 16.90 20.46 17.39
C PHE A 359 17.02 20.86 18.87
N ARG A 360 16.54 20.04 19.82
CA ARG A 360 16.68 20.30 21.26
C ARG A 360 18.15 20.21 21.73
N HIS A 361 19.02 19.57 20.96
CA HIS A 361 20.47 19.49 21.20
C HIS A 361 21.31 20.46 20.36
N VAL A 362 20.69 21.28 19.52
CA VAL A 362 21.37 22.29 18.67
C VAL A 362 21.69 23.63 19.37
N PRO A 363 21.09 24.06 20.51
CA PRO A 363 21.40 25.38 21.08
C PRO A 363 22.86 25.55 21.49
N THR A 364 23.54 24.46 21.86
CA THR A 364 24.96 24.49 22.29
C THR A 364 25.92 24.59 21.11
N ALA A 365 25.63 23.93 19.99
CA ALA A 365 26.44 24.04 18.76
C ALA A 365 26.21 25.38 18.04
N PHE A 366 24.99 25.93 18.09
CA PHE A 366 24.71 27.23 17.48
C PHE A 366 25.40 28.38 18.21
N ARG A 367 25.61 28.27 19.54
CA ARG A 367 26.29 29.28 20.34
C ARG A 367 27.78 29.43 20.00
N SER A 368 28.45 28.36 19.56
CA SER A 368 29.86 28.43 19.15
C SER A 368 30.04 28.92 17.71
N VAL A 369 29.07 28.69 16.83
CA VAL A 369 29.16 29.04 15.40
C VAL A 369 28.57 30.43 15.11
N TYR A 370 27.67 30.94 15.95
CA TYR A 370 27.07 32.28 15.83
C TYR A 370 28.08 33.43 15.66
N PRO A 371 29.18 33.55 16.44
CA PRO A 371 30.14 34.64 16.25
C PRO A 371 30.86 34.56 14.89
N HIS A 372 31.08 33.35 14.35
CA HIS A 372 31.72 33.17 13.04
C HIS A 372 30.79 33.52 11.88
N ILE A 373 29.49 33.25 12.00
CA ILE A 373 28.48 33.64 11.00
C ILE A 373 28.29 35.16 10.98
N VAL A 374 28.27 35.81 12.16
CA VAL A 374 28.19 37.27 12.27
C VAL A 374 29.45 37.95 11.71
N GLY A 375 30.63 37.34 11.90
CA GLY A 375 31.88 37.81 11.28
C GLY A 375 31.85 37.72 9.75
N LEU A 376 31.32 36.63 9.19
CA LEU A 376 31.19 36.43 7.75
C LEU A 376 30.15 37.37 7.11
N LEU A 377 29.04 37.64 7.81
CA LEU A 377 28.03 38.61 7.38
C LEU A 377 28.55 40.06 7.42
N LYS A 378 29.38 40.41 8.42
CA LYS A 378 30.05 41.72 8.44
C LYS A 378 31.07 41.90 7.32
N LEU A 379 31.77 40.83 6.94
CA LEU A 379 32.70 40.82 5.81
C LEU A 379 31.97 40.96 4.46
N LEU A 380 30.81 40.30 4.32
CA LEU A 380 29.97 40.40 3.14
C LEU A 380 29.21 41.73 3.03
N ALA A 381 28.97 42.42 4.15
CA ALA A 381 28.38 43.76 4.16
C ALA A 381 29.42 44.90 4.05
N SER A 382 30.71 44.55 4.04
CA SER A 382 31.84 45.48 3.87
C SER A 382 32.44 45.43 2.44
N ILE A 383 31.80 44.67 1.54
CA ILE A 383 31.98 44.70 0.08
C ILE A 383 30.70 45.32 -0.48
#